data_AF-A0A1F8SP79-F1
#
_entry.id   AF-A0A1F8SP79-F1
#
_cell.length_a   1.000
_cell.length_b   1.000
_cell.length_c   1.000
_cell.angle_alpha   90.00
_cell.angle_beta   90.00
_cell.angle_gamma   90.00
#
_symmetry.space_group_name_H-M   'P 1'
#
loop_
_entity.id
_entity.type
_entity.pdbx_description
1 polymer ?
#
loop_
_entity_poly.entity_id
_entity_poly.type
_entity_poly.pdbx_seq_one_letter_code
_entity_poly.pdbx_strand_id
1 'polypeptide(L)' 'MITKSIKPFWIIVEVRSGIPISVKAFWDKPSAEKYKKQIAIDINPEDDEITIFPVRVHKRRRSYKQRIHNPIVGI' A
#
# COMPACT_ATOMS: atom_id res chain seq x y z
N MET A 1 5.03 12.81 -26.61
CA MET A 1 5.04 11.65 -25.68
C MET A 1 3.77 11.69 -24.85
N ILE A 2 2.83 10.77 -25.05
CA ILE A 2 1.57 10.74 -24.28
C ILE A 2 1.88 10.05 -22.95
N THR A 3 2.03 10.83 -21.88
CA THR A 3 2.02 10.28 -20.52
C THR A 3 0.61 9.73 -20.28
N LYS A 4 0.43 8.41 -20.41
CA LYS A 4 -0.78 7.74 -19.92
C LYS A 4 -0.93 8.16 -18.46
N SER A 5 -1.94 9.00 -18.17
CA SER A 5 -2.33 9.34 -16.81
C SER A 5 -2.70 8.03 -16.12
N ILE A 6 -1.80 7.54 -15.25
CA ILE A 6 -2.08 6.36 -14.44
C ILE A 6 -3.07 6.84 -13.39
N LYS A 7 -4.31 6.36 -13.49
CA LYS A 7 -5.33 6.66 -12.48
C LYS A 7 -4.76 6.31 -11.10
N PRO A 8 -4.86 7.22 -10.12
CA PRO A 8 -4.41 6.92 -8.78
C PRO A 8 -5.25 5.76 -8.23
N PHE A 9 -4.60 4.84 -7.53
CA PHE A 9 -5.28 3.86 -6.68
C PHE A 9 -5.16 4.33 -5.24
N TRP A 10 -6.10 3.93 -4.41
CA TRP A 10 -6.24 4.36 -3.03
C TRP A 10 -5.78 3.24 -2.12
N ILE A 11 -4.89 3.53 -1.18
CA ILE A 11 -4.51 2.57 -0.15
C ILE A 11 -5.09 2.98 1.19
N ILE A 12 -5.41 1.98 2.00
CA ILE A 12 -5.80 2.13 3.40
C ILE A 12 -4.74 1.41 4.21
N VAL A 13 -4.18 2.13 5.18
CA VAL A 13 -3.26 1.59 6.15
C VAL A 13 -3.98 1.56 7.49
N GLU A 14 -4.01 0.39 8.10
CA GLU A 14 -4.48 0.18 9.46
C GLU A 14 -3.25 0.05 10.36
N VAL A 15 -3.17 0.93 11.35
CA VAL A 15 -2.13 0.97 12.37
C VAL A 15 -2.78 0.68 13.70
N ARG A 16 -2.24 -0.26 14.46
CA ARG A 16 -2.67 -0.54 15.84
C ARG A 16 -1.52 -0.40 16.80
N SER A 17 -1.70 0.41 17.84
CA SER A 17 -0.63 0.74 18.81
C SER A 17 0.67 1.18 18.13
N GLY A 18 0.58 1.99 17.08
CA GLY A 18 1.72 2.46 16.29
C GLY A 18 2.34 1.44 15.32
N ILE A 19 1.80 0.22 15.21
CA ILE A 19 2.29 -0.83 14.31
C ILE A 19 1.36 -0.96 13.09
N PRO A 20 1.86 -0.84 11.85
CA PRO A 20 1.05 -1.08 10.67
C PRO A 20 0.75 -2.58 10.54
N ILE A 21 -0.52 -2.95 10.65
CA ILE A 21 -0.96 -4.36 10.63
C ILE A 21 -1.59 -4.78 9.31
N SER A 22 -2.08 -3.82 8.51
CA SER A 22 -2.78 -4.12 7.27
C SER A 22 -2.66 -2.99 6.26
N VAL A 23 -2.50 -3.37 4.99
CA VAL A 23 -2.53 -2.46 3.85
C VAL A 23 -3.47 -3.03 2.79
N LYS A 24 -4.51 -2.26 2.42
CA LYS A 24 -5.43 -2.64 1.36
C LYS A 24 -5.47 -1.60 0.26
N ALA A 25 -5.50 -2.06 -0.99
CA ALA A 25 -5.54 -1.21 -2.17
C ALA A 25 -6.92 -1.28 -2.85
N PHE A 26 -7.38 -0.14 -3.33
CA PHE A 26 -8.67 0.08 -3.99
C PHE A 26 -8.47 0.91 -5.25
N TRP A 27 -9.22 0.59 -6.30
CA TRP A 27 -9.13 1.36 -7.56
C TRP A 27 -9.85 2.71 -7.49
N ASP A 28 -10.78 2.85 -6.56
CA ASP A 28 -11.64 4.02 -6.40
C ASP A 28 -11.74 4.45 -4.93
N LYS A 29 -11.90 5.77 -4.74
CA LYS A 29 -12.01 6.39 -3.41
C LYS A 29 -13.25 5.93 -2.64
N PRO A 30 -14.46 5.83 -3.25
CA PRO A 30 -15.66 5.42 -2.53
C PRO A 30 -15.55 4.04 -1.88
N SER A 31 -14.95 3.07 -2.58
CA SER A 31 -14.71 1.72 -2.03
C SER A 31 -13.75 1.76 -0.84
N ALA A 32 -12.69 2.57 -0.94
CA ALA A 32 -11.78 2.80 0.18
C ALA A 32 -12.51 3.43 1.38
N GLU A 33 -13.27 4.50 1.19
CA GLU A 33 -14.02 5.15 2.27
C GLU A 33 -15.05 4.22 2.92
N LYS A 34 -15.75 3.41 2.11
CA LYS A 34 -16.69 2.39 2.61
C LYS A 34 -15.96 1.38 3.49
N TYR A 35 -14.81 0.89 3.04
CA TYR A 35 -14.00 -0.04 3.84
C TYR A 35 -13.53 0.62 5.14
N LYS A 36 -13.01 1.86 5.09
CA LYS A 36 -12.61 2.62 6.29
C LYS A 36 -13.75 2.70 7.32
N LYS A 37 -14.97 2.97 6.88
CA LYS A 37 -16.14 3.02 7.78
C LYS A 37 -16.47 1.65 8.40
N GLN A 38 -16.27 0.56 7.66
CA GLN A 38 -16.50 -0.79 8.19
C GLN A 38 -15.49 -1.14 9.28
N ILE A 39 -14.21 -0.86 9.06
CA ILE A 39 -13.15 -1.19 10.04
C ILE A 39 -13.05 -0.19 11.18
N ALA A 40 -13.57 1.03 11.03
CA ALA A 40 -13.57 2.05 12.08
C ALA A 40 -14.42 1.67 13.31
N ILE A 41 -15.28 0.64 13.21
CA ILE A 41 -16.11 0.17 14.32
C ILE A 41 -15.26 -0.52 15.40
N ASP A 42 -14.15 -1.16 15.02
CA ASP A 42 -13.36 -2.04 15.89
C ASP A 42 -12.04 -1.39 16.39
N ILE A 43 -11.98 -0.06 16.42
CA ILE A 43 -10.72 0.69 16.58
C ILE A 43 -10.72 1.52 17.85
N ASN A 44 -9.61 1.44 18.59
CA ASN A 44 -9.37 2.30 19.74
C ASN A 44 -8.87 3.67 19.26
N PRO A 45 -9.63 4.76 19.39
CA PRO A 45 -9.24 6.08 18.88
C PRO A 45 -7.97 6.66 19.55
N GLU A 46 -7.55 6.13 20.70
CA GLU A 46 -6.35 6.59 21.40
C GLU A 46 -5.06 5.99 20.82
N ASP A 47 -5.11 4.73 20.35
CA ASP A 47 -3.93 3.94 19.99
C ASP A 47 -3.86 3.54 18.52
N ASP A 48 -5.00 3.56 17.83
CA ASP A 48 -5.15 3.02 16.50
C ASP A 48 -5.44 4.12 15.47
N GLU A 49 -4.89 3.97 14.27
CA GLU A 49 -5.03 4.93 13.18
C GLU A 49 -5.46 4.22 11.89
N ILE A 50 -6.45 4.79 11.18
CA ILE A 50 -6.72 4.44 9.78
C ILE A 50 -6.57 5.66 8.88
N THR A 51 -5.63 5.55 7.95
CA THR A 51 -5.36 6.61 6.98
C THR A 51 -5.47 6.11 5.54
N ILE A 52 -6.10 6.94 4.71
CA ILE A 52 -6.31 6.68 3.28
C ILE A 52 -5.34 7.55 2.49
N PHE A 53 -4.54 6.94 1.63
CA PHE A 53 -3.57 7.65 0.80
C PHE A 53 -3.85 7.43 -0.70
N PRO A 54 -3.84 8.48 -1.53
CA PRO A 54 -3.80 8.32 -2.97
C PRO A 54 -2.39 7.96 -3.42
N VAL A 55 -2.24 6.87 -4.17
CA VAL A 55 -0.95 6.40 -4.70
C VAL A 55 -0.94 6.50 -6.22
N ARG A 56 0.10 7.15 -6.74
CA ARG A 56 0.36 7.26 -8.18
C ARG A 56 1.57 6.39 -8.52
N VAL A 57 1.34 5.25 -9.18
CA VAL A 57 2.46 4.47 -9.72
C VAL A 57 3.02 5.24 -10.91
N HIS A 58 4.28 5.64 -10.85
CA HIS A 58 5.01 5.99 -12.06
C HIS A 58 5.62 4.71 -12.59
N LYS A 59 5.27 4.31 -13.83
CA LYS A 59 5.99 3.23 -14.53
C LYS A 59 7.42 3.70 -14.81
N ARG A 60 8.33 3.61 -13.83
CA ARG A 60 9.74 3.45 -14.14
C ARG A 60 9.90 2.02 -14.63
N ARG A 61 10.33 1.84 -15.88
CA ARG A 61 10.80 0.54 -16.39
C ARG A 61 11.95 0.08 -15.50
N ARG A 62 11.67 -0.70 -14.44
CA ARG A 62 12.69 -1.46 -13.74
C ARG A 62 12.90 -2.73 -14.54
N SER A 63 14.00 -2.80 -15.29
CA SER A 63 14.59 -4.09 -15.64
C SER A 63 15.03 -4.71 -14.33
N TYR A 64 14.22 -5.64 -13.80
CA TYR A 64 14.66 -6.51 -12.71
C TYR A 64 15.77 -7.40 -13.25
N LYS A 65 17.03 -6.95 -13.20
CA LYS A 65 18.16 -7.88 -13.15
C LYS A 65 18.09 -8.53 -11.77
N GLN A 66 17.50 -9.72 -11.70
CA GLN A 66 17.66 -10.59 -10.55
C GLN A 66 19.16 -10.80 -10.35
N ARG A 67 19.73 -10.27 -9.27
CA ARG A 67 21.04 -10.71 -8.80
C ARG A 67 20.81 -12.08 -8.18
N ILE A 68 21.06 -13.12 -8.95
CA ILE A 68 21.16 -14.48 -8.43
C ILE A 68 22.33 -14.45 -7.45
N HIS A 69 22.02 -14.66 -6.16
CA HIS A 69 23.01 -14.80 -5.10
C HIS A 69 23.69 -16.16 -5.35
N ASN A 70 24.92 -16.18 -5.85
CA ASN A 70 25.75 -17.39 -5.81
C ASN A 70 26.13 -17.62 -4.34
N PRO A 71 25.70 -18.71 -3.67
CA PRO A 71 26.31 -19.07 -2.41
C PRO A 71 27.76 -19.48 -2.69
N ILE A 72 28.69 -18.80 -2.01
CA ILE A 72 30.10 -19.20 -1.98
C ILE A 72 30.11 -20.59 -1.32
N VAL A 73 30.46 -21.61 -2.11
CA VAL A 73 30.78 -22.95 -1.58
C VAL A 73 32.06 -22.79 -0.78
N GLY A 74 31.96 -22.93 0.54
CA GLY A 74 33.12 -22.97 1.44
C GLY A 74 33.98 -24.19 1.13
N ILE A 75 35.28 -23.96 1.11
CA ILE A 75 36.36 -24.96 0.98
C ILE A 75 36.51 -25.68 2.32
#